data_AF-A0AAX2LHD8-F1
#
_entry.id   AF-A0AAX2LHD8-F1
#
_cell.length_a   1.000
_cell.length_b   1.000
_cell.length_c   1.000
_cell.angle_alpha   90.00
_cell.angle_beta   90.00
_cell.angle_gamma   90.00
#
_symmetry.space_group_name_H-M   'P 1'
#
loop_
_entity.id
_entity.type
_entity.pdbx_description
1 polymer ?
#
loop_
_entity_poly.entity_id
_entity_poly.type
_entity_poly.pdbx_seq_one_letter_code
_entity_poly.pdbx_strand_id
1 'polypeptide(L)'
;MNPNLFRSAEFYQRRYHNFTIILIIPLTLLVIFLFSFSFLGQKEVTVSSRGEIMPTKVIASIQSTSNNAIVKNNLKENQLVKKGKRLIKYKETIESSQKNSLESQLNTLNKQKVGLETLKESLKQGTNLLPQNDEFGLADTFNNFINQSQEIKLGIAKINTEVSNQSTLTNNTLAAIDTQINTINQQISEYEDLRQAISNHNTILPTGNPHQDILNNYLSQSQEEQTSTSNQFISQINQTISGLESSLSGLSIQRAGTGSSATYDNSSETKVEVLRTQFLQNASQQLSTIDSQITELKAQLEQASV
;
A
#
# COMPACT_ATOMS: atom_id res chain seq x y z
N MET A 1 96.66 -37.17 -120.10
CA MET A 1 95.23 -37.15 -119.69
C MET A 1 94.98 -35.87 -118.92
N ASN A 2 93.93 -35.14 -119.31
CA ASN A 2 93.81 -33.69 -119.21
C ASN A 2 92.68 -33.30 -118.22
N PRO A 3 92.93 -32.49 -117.15
CA PRO A 3 91.90 -32.19 -116.14
C PRO A 3 91.02 -30.98 -116.46
N ASN A 4 91.18 -30.33 -117.61
CA ASN A 4 90.44 -29.12 -118.01
C ASN A 4 89.06 -29.38 -118.64
N LEU A 5 88.15 -30.18 -118.04
CA LEU A 5 86.90 -30.51 -118.73
C LEU A 5 85.54 -30.21 -118.06
N PHE A 6 85.40 -29.82 -116.78
CA PHE A 6 84.06 -29.55 -116.21
C PHE A 6 84.02 -28.50 -115.08
N ARG A 7 84.39 -27.25 -115.35
CA ARG A 7 84.16 -26.12 -114.41
C ARG A 7 83.43 -24.95 -115.07
N SER A 8 82.35 -25.24 -115.78
CA SER A 8 81.37 -24.24 -116.19
C SER A 8 80.50 -23.82 -115.01
N ALA A 9 80.19 -22.54 -114.91
CA ALA A 9 79.33 -21.93 -113.87
C ALA A 9 77.95 -22.61 -113.74
N GLU A 10 77.50 -23.32 -114.78
CA GLU A 10 76.32 -24.20 -114.75
C GLU A 10 76.38 -25.31 -113.70
N PHE A 11 77.56 -25.86 -113.37
CA PHE A 11 77.64 -26.95 -112.39
C PHE A 11 77.24 -26.48 -110.99
N TYR A 12 77.58 -25.24 -110.64
CA TYR A 12 77.16 -24.62 -109.38
C TYR A 12 75.70 -24.18 -109.42
N GLN A 13 75.23 -23.69 -110.57
CA GLN A 13 73.84 -23.24 -110.75
C GLN A 13 72.84 -24.41 -110.72
N ARG A 14 73.20 -25.60 -111.21
CA ARG A 14 72.36 -26.80 -111.16
C ARG A 14 72.40 -27.54 -109.82
N ARG A 15 73.48 -27.41 -109.03
CA ARG A 15 73.61 -28.08 -107.72
C ARG A 15 73.03 -27.29 -106.54
N TYR A 16 72.99 -25.96 -106.60
CA TYR A 16 72.57 -25.12 -105.47
C TYR A 16 71.38 -24.19 -105.76
N HIS A 17 70.65 -24.38 -106.87
CA HIS A 17 69.49 -23.53 -107.22
C HIS A 17 68.44 -23.45 -106.09
N ASN A 18 68.26 -24.53 -105.32
CA ASN A 18 67.23 -24.63 -104.29
C ASN A 18 67.76 -24.54 -102.84
N PHE A 19 69.06 -24.28 -102.62
CA PHE A 19 69.64 -24.31 -101.26
C PHE A 19 69.07 -23.21 -100.36
N THR A 20 68.89 -22.00 -100.90
CA THR A 20 68.28 -20.88 -100.18
C THR A 20 66.84 -21.20 -99.78
N ILE A 21 66.06 -21.81 -100.68
CA ILE A 21 64.66 -22.18 -100.42
C ILE A 21 64.56 -23.30 -99.38
N ILE A 22 65.46 -24.29 -99.44
CA ILE A 22 65.55 -25.38 -98.44
C ILE A 22 65.85 -24.85 -97.03
N LEU A 23 66.56 -23.73 -96.90
CA LEU A 23 66.88 -23.11 -95.61
C LEU A 23 65.81 -22.10 -95.14
N ILE A 24 65.29 -21.27 -96.05
CA ILE A 24 64.35 -20.18 -95.70
C ILE A 24 62.99 -20.74 -95.25
N ILE A 25 62.48 -21.77 -95.92
CA ILE A 25 61.14 -22.32 -95.63
C ILE A 25 61.02 -22.81 -94.18
N PRO A 26 61.86 -23.72 -93.67
CA PRO A 26 61.73 -24.20 -92.28
C PRO A 26 61.94 -23.08 -91.26
N LEU A 27 62.80 -22.09 -91.56
CA LEU A 27 63.01 -20.94 -90.69
C LEU A 27 61.77 -20.05 -90.61
N THR A 28 61.14 -19.74 -91.76
CA THR A 28 59.88 -18.97 -91.78
C THR A 28 58.74 -19.73 -91.12
N LEU A 29 58.65 -21.05 -91.30
CA LEU A 29 57.66 -21.90 -90.65
C LEU A 29 57.85 -21.90 -89.12
N LEU A 30 59.09 -21.93 -88.64
CA LEU A 30 59.41 -21.86 -87.21
C LEU A 30 59.04 -20.50 -86.60
N VAL A 31 59.29 -19.40 -87.32
CA VAL A 31 58.89 -18.06 -86.85
C VAL A 31 57.37 -17.93 -86.79
N ILE A 32 56.65 -18.42 -87.81
CA ILE A 32 55.18 -18.44 -87.82
C ILE A 32 54.66 -19.30 -86.67
N PHE A 33 55.26 -20.47 -86.42
CA PHE A 33 54.89 -21.33 -85.31
C PHE A 33 55.07 -20.66 -83.96
N LEU A 34 56.22 -20.00 -83.71
CA LEU A 34 56.46 -19.29 -82.45
C LEU A 34 55.50 -18.12 -82.25
N PHE A 35 55.17 -17.39 -83.32
CA PHE A 35 54.22 -16.29 -83.26
C PHE A 35 52.80 -16.79 -82.95
N SER A 36 52.37 -17.87 -83.61
CA SER A 36 51.10 -18.54 -83.28
C SER A 36 51.12 -19.08 -81.85
N PHE A 37 52.19 -19.73 -81.41
CA PHE A 37 52.28 -20.30 -80.06
C PHE A 37 52.24 -19.21 -78.96
N SER A 38 52.80 -18.03 -79.20
CA SER A 38 52.72 -16.92 -78.24
C SER A 38 51.30 -16.37 -78.07
N PHE A 39 50.46 -16.44 -79.11
CA PHE A 39 49.05 -16.03 -79.03
C PHE A 39 48.15 -17.12 -78.42
N LEU A 40 48.47 -18.40 -78.62
CA LEU A 40 47.69 -19.52 -78.07
C LEU A 40 48.18 -20.02 -76.70
N GLY A 41 49.38 -19.63 -76.26
CA GLY A 41 49.97 -20.06 -75.01
C GLY A 41 49.29 -19.42 -73.79
N GLN A 42 48.38 -20.15 -73.14
CA GLN A 42 47.80 -19.73 -71.87
C GLN A 42 48.73 -20.12 -70.72
N LYS A 43 49.18 -19.13 -69.94
CA LYS A 43 49.94 -19.35 -68.70
C LYS A 43 48.97 -19.44 -67.54
N GLU A 44 48.82 -20.62 -66.93
CA GLU A 44 48.09 -20.74 -65.66
C GLU A 44 48.88 -20.09 -64.52
N VAL A 45 48.22 -19.20 -63.78
CA VAL A 45 48.74 -18.60 -62.55
C VAL A 45 47.87 -19.09 -61.40
N THR A 46 48.34 -20.14 -60.72
CA THR A 46 47.65 -20.70 -59.56
C THR A 46 48.13 -20.00 -58.29
N VAL A 47 47.21 -19.31 -57.61
CA VAL A 47 47.48 -18.70 -56.30
C VAL A 47 47.13 -19.71 -55.21
N SER A 48 48.15 -20.37 -54.67
CA SER A 48 47.99 -21.28 -53.53
C SER A 48 48.20 -20.51 -52.23
N SER A 49 47.13 -20.35 -51.45
CA SER A 49 47.18 -19.76 -50.10
C SER A 49 47.08 -20.85 -49.05
N ARG A 50 47.92 -20.78 -48.01
CA ARG A 50 47.93 -21.74 -46.90
C ARG A 50 47.15 -21.13 -45.75
N GLY A 51 46.00 -21.71 -45.41
CA GLY A 51 45.20 -21.36 -44.25
C GLY A 51 45.11 -22.52 -43.27
N GLU A 52 44.97 -22.22 -41.99
CA GLU A 52 44.68 -23.21 -40.95
C GLU A 52 43.18 -23.20 -40.64
N ILE A 53 42.58 -24.39 -40.50
CA ILE A 53 41.17 -24.51 -40.11
C ILE A 53 41.09 -24.31 -38.59
N MET A 54 40.67 -23.12 -38.17
CA MET A 54 40.39 -22.82 -36.77
C MET A 54 38.88 -22.79 -36.49
N PRO A 55 38.43 -23.16 -35.28
CA PRO A 55 37.03 -23.04 -34.88
C PRO A 55 36.54 -21.59 -34.99
N THR A 56 35.37 -21.39 -35.61
CA THR A 56 34.76 -20.06 -35.79
C THR A 56 34.26 -19.43 -34.49
N LYS A 57 34.17 -20.20 -33.40
CA LYS A 57 33.82 -19.76 -32.05
C LYS A 57 34.72 -20.48 -31.05
N VAL A 58 35.05 -19.80 -29.95
CA VAL A 58 35.82 -20.37 -28.82
C VAL A 58 35.21 -21.72 -28.45
N ILE A 59 36.06 -22.74 -28.30
CA ILE A 59 35.66 -24.07 -27.83
C ILE A 59 34.96 -23.86 -26.48
N ALA A 60 33.65 -24.12 -26.43
CA ALA A 60 32.90 -23.99 -25.19
C ALA A 60 33.43 -25.05 -24.21
N SER A 61 34.09 -24.60 -23.14
CA SER A 61 34.48 -25.50 -22.06
C SER A 61 33.26 -25.84 -21.23
N ILE A 62 32.96 -27.14 -21.13
CA ILE A 62 31.91 -27.65 -20.25
C ILE A 62 32.58 -27.93 -18.92
N GLN A 63 32.33 -27.08 -17.94
CA GLN A 63 32.80 -27.27 -16.57
C GLN A 63 31.75 -28.00 -15.75
N SER A 64 32.21 -28.81 -14.79
CA SER A 64 31.31 -29.40 -13.81
C SER A 64 30.61 -28.32 -13.02
N THR A 65 29.29 -28.41 -12.93
CA THR A 65 28.47 -27.49 -12.12
C THR A 65 28.30 -27.98 -10.69
N SER A 66 28.81 -29.16 -10.37
CA SER A 66 28.61 -29.85 -9.09
C SER A 66 29.78 -30.75 -8.74
N ASN A 67 29.98 -30.96 -7.44
CA ASN A 67 30.95 -31.90 -6.88
C ASN A 67 30.34 -33.31 -6.64
N ASN A 68 29.06 -33.50 -6.99
CA ASN A 68 28.37 -34.76 -6.80
C ASN A 68 28.88 -35.84 -7.76
N ALA A 69 28.75 -37.12 -7.40
CA ALA A 69 29.16 -38.23 -8.26
C ALA A 69 28.36 -38.26 -9.56
N ILE A 70 29.00 -38.55 -10.69
CA ILE A 70 28.31 -38.68 -11.98
C ILE A 70 27.56 -40.02 -12.03
N VAL A 71 26.23 -39.97 -12.14
CA VAL A 71 25.37 -41.16 -12.29
C VAL A 71 25.14 -41.53 -13.74
N LYS A 72 25.16 -40.54 -14.64
CA LYS A 72 25.02 -40.78 -16.08
C LYS A 72 25.98 -39.90 -16.87
N ASN A 73 26.86 -40.52 -17.64
CA ASN A 73 27.72 -39.82 -18.60
C ASN A 73 27.25 -40.14 -20.03
N ASN A 74 26.77 -39.10 -20.73
CA ASN A 74 26.32 -39.18 -22.11
C ASN A 74 27.37 -38.61 -23.10
N LEU A 75 28.51 -38.13 -22.60
CA LEU A 75 29.61 -37.65 -23.42
C LEU A 75 30.30 -38.81 -24.13
N LYS A 76 30.60 -38.60 -25.41
CA LYS A 76 31.46 -39.46 -26.21
C LYS A 76 32.39 -38.56 -27.02
N GLU A 77 33.59 -39.02 -27.27
CA GLU A 77 34.55 -38.29 -28.10
C GLU A 77 34.00 -38.06 -29.51
N ASN A 78 34.28 -36.89 -30.08
CA ASN A 78 33.79 -36.46 -31.40
C ASN A 78 32.26 -36.47 -31.56
N GLN A 79 31.50 -36.45 -30.46
CA GLN A 79 30.04 -36.41 -30.51
C GLN A 79 29.54 -35.00 -30.88
N LEU A 80 28.72 -34.91 -31.92
CA LEU A 80 27.97 -33.70 -32.23
C LEU A 80 26.90 -33.45 -31.15
N VAL A 81 26.93 -32.27 -30.53
CA VAL A 81 25.99 -31.86 -29.47
C VAL A 81 25.31 -30.55 -29.85
N LYS A 82 24.07 -30.37 -29.41
CA LYS A 82 23.28 -29.14 -29.57
C LYS A 82 23.16 -28.45 -28.21
N LYS A 83 23.04 -27.11 -28.21
CA LYS A 83 22.76 -26.32 -27.00
C LYS A 83 21.53 -26.89 -26.28
N GLY A 84 21.64 -27.10 -24.96
CA GLY A 84 20.56 -27.65 -24.13
C GLY A 84 20.50 -29.18 -24.06
N LYS A 85 21.30 -29.92 -24.83
CA LYS A 85 21.41 -31.38 -24.68
C LYS A 85 22.04 -31.69 -23.31
N ARG A 86 21.40 -32.58 -22.54
CA ARG A 86 21.98 -33.10 -21.28
C ARG A 86 23.15 -34.03 -21.61
N LEU A 87 24.32 -33.73 -21.04
CA LEU A 87 25.56 -34.47 -21.29
C LEU A 87 26.04 -35.26 -20.08
N ILE A 88 25.80 -34.75 -18.88
CA ILE A 88 26.15 -35.39 -17.61
C ILE A 88 24.92 -35.29 -16.69
N LYS A 89 24.63 -36.35 -15.91
CA LYS A 89 23.70 -36.31 -14.78
C LYS A 89 24.49 -36.64 -13.51
N TYR A 90 24.44 -35.74 -12.53
CA TYR A 90 24.99 -35.95 -11.20
C TYR A 90 24.01 -36.73 -10.30
N LYS A 91 24.55 -37.35 -9.24
CA LYS A 91 23.77 -38.00 -8.18
C LYS A 91 23.02 -36.91 -7.42
N GLU A 92 21.70 -37.05 -7.32
CA GLU A 92 20.91 -36.21 -6.42
C GLU A 92 21.36 -36.52 -4.99
N THR A 93 21.80 -35.50 -4.25
CA THR A 93 22.27 -35.61 -2.86
C THR A 93 21.11 -35.56 -1.87
N ILE A 94 19.97 -35.00 -2.29
CA ILE A 94 18.73 -35.03 -1.53
C ILE A 94 17.91 -36.26 -1.88
N GLU A 95 17.41 -36.94 -0.85
CA GLU A 95 16.45 -38.02 -1.04
C GLU A 95 15.13 -37.46 -1.57
N SER A 96 14.46 -38.18 -2.47
CA SER A 96 13.19 -37.73 -3.06
C SER A 96 12.11 -37.44 -2.02
N SER A 97 12.10 -38.16 -0.90
CA SER A 97 11.24 -37.92 0.26
C SER A 97 11.49 -36.55 0.91
N GLN A 98 12.76 -36.18 1.12
CA GLN A 98 13.14 -34.90 1.69
C GLN A 98 12.82 -33.74 0.75
N LYS A 99 13.07 -33.91 -0.55
CA LYS A 99 12.70 -32.94 -1.58
C LYS A 99 11.19 -32.67 -1.58
N ASN A 100 10.37 -33.73 -1.59
CA ASN A 100 8.92 -33.60 -1.56
C ASN A 100 8.41 -32.89 -0.29
N SER A 101 9.05 -33.15 0.86
CA SER A 101 8.74 -32.47 2.12
C SER A 101 9.02 -30.97 2.04
N LEU A 102 10.19 -30.57 1.53
CA LEU A 102 10.55 -29.15 1.35
C LEU A 102 9.64 -28.44 0.34
N GLU A 103 9.30 -29.10 -0.76
CA GLU A 103 8.35 -28.58 -1.75
C GLU A 103 6.94 -28.41 -1.15
N SER A 104 6.50 -29.34 -0.32
CA SER A 104 5.22 -29.23 0.39
C SER A 104 5.21 -28.07 1.39
N GLN A 105 6.28 -27.91 2.18
CA GLN A 105 6.43 -26.79 3.10
C GLN A 105 6.42 -25.44 2.36
N LEU A 106 7.15 -25.36 1.25
CA LEU A 106 7.17 -24.18 0.39
C LEU A 106 5.77 -23.86 -0.14
N ASN A 107 5.00 -24.87 -0.57
CA ASN A 107 3.63 -24.68 -1.04
C ASN A 107 2.72 -24.13 0.08
N THR A 108 2.78 -24.71 1.28
CA THR A 108 2.01 -24.24 2.45
C THR A 108 2.35 -22.79 2.80
N LEU A 109 3.63 -22.42 2.83
CA LEU A 109 4.05 -21.04 3.10
C LEU A 109 3.57 -20.06 2.01
N ASN A 110 3.61 -20.44 0.74
CA ASN A 110 3.10 -19.58 -0.33
C ASN A 110 1.58 -19.38 -0.22
N LYS A 111 0.82 -20.43 0.14
CA LYS A 111 -0.62 -20.28 0.42
C LYS A 111 -0.87 -19.35 1.62
N GLN A 112 -0.11 -19.50 2.69
CA GLN A 112 -0.22 -18.65 3.88
C GLN A 112 0.11 -17.19 3.56
N LYS A 113 1.14 -16.95 2.72
CA LYS A 113 1.47 -15.61 2.21
C LYS A 113 0.28 -14.97 1.49
N VAL A 114 -0.32 -15.69 0.53
CA VAL A 114 -1.50 -15.20 -0.21
C VAL A 114 -2.67 -14.91 0.73
N GLY A 115 -2.89 -15.79 1.72
CA GLY A 115 -3.89 -15.58 2.76
C GLY A 115 -3.65 -14.29 3.55
N LEU A 116 -2.42 -14.04 4.00
CA LEU A 116 -2.08 -12.83 4.75
C LEU A 116 -2.17 -11.54 3.92
N GLU A 117 -1.80 -11.59 2.64
CA GLU A 117 -2.03 -10.45 1.73
C GLU A 117 -3.53 -10.17 1.56
N THR A 118 -4.34 -11.22 1.44
CA THR A 118 -5.81 -11.11 1.38
C THR A 118 -6.39 -10.57 2.69
N LEU A 119 -5.87 -10.98 3.86
CA LEU A 119 -6.25 -10.43 5.16
C LEU A 119 -5.93 -8.94 5.25
N LYS A 120 -4.73 -8.51 4.83
CA LYS A 120 -4.37 -7.09 4.81
C LYS A 120 -5.32 -6.27 3.96
N GLU A 121 -5.71 -6.80 2.80
CA GLU A 121 -6.65 -6.12 1.92
C GLU A 121 -8.07 -6.09 2.52
N SER A 122 -8.48 -7.18 3.16
CA SER A 122 -9.74 -7.25 3.91
C SER A 122 -9.79 -6.19 5.03
N LEU A 123 -8.72 -6.04 5.81
CA LEU A 123 -8.60 -5.05 6.89
C LEU A 123 -8.69 -3.60 6.36
N LYS A 124 -8.04 -3.30 5.23
CA LYS A 124 -8.10 -1.96 4.61
C LYS A 124 -9.49 -1.64 4.07
N GLN A 125 -10.12 -2.59 3.39
CA GLN A 125 -11.43 -2.39 2.79
C GLN A 125 -12.58 -2.52 3.79
N GLY A 126 -12.33 -3.12 4.96
CA GLY A 126 -13.34 -3.41 5.97
C GLY A 126 -14.32 -4.50 5.55
N THR A 127 -13.98 -5.34 4.57
CA THR A 127 -14.80 -6.44 4.06
C THR A 127 -14.01 -7.74 4.07
N ASN A 128 -14.66 -8.86 4.38
CA ASN A 128 -13.99 -10.14 4.42
C ASN A 128 -13.79 -10.68 2.99
N LEU A 129 -12.54 -10.71 2.51
CA LEU A 129 -12.17 -11.27 1.20
C LEU A 129 -11.60 -12.70 1.32
N LEU A 130 -11.52 -13.24 2.54
CA LEU A 130 -10.97 -14.57 2.79
C LEU A 130 -11.99 -15.66 2.45
N PRO A 131 -11.52 -16.84 2.00
CA PRO A 131 -12.41 -17.97 1.73
C PRO A 131 -13.07 -18.47 3.02
N GLN A 132 -14.27 -19.05 2.92
CA GLN A 132 -14.97 -19.59 4.09
C GLN A 132 -14.26 -20.76 4.78
N ASN A 133 -13.54 -21.59 4.01
CA ASN A 133 -12.74 -22.67 4.55
C ASN A 133 -11.27 -22.31 4.45
N ASP A 134 -10.84 -21.45 5.36
CA ASP A 134 -9.49 -20.92 5.45
C ASP A 134 -8.59 -21.88 6.26
N GLU A 135 -7.51 -22.34 5.62
CA GLU A 135 -6.52 -23.28 6.18
C GLU A 135 -5.76 -22.72 7.39
N PHE A 136 -5.73 -21.39 7.57
CA PHE A 136 -4.84 -20.69 8.51
C PHE A 136 -5.56 -19.84 9.57
N GLY A 137 -6.90 -19.79 9.60
CA GLY A 137 -7.67 -19.05 10.63
C GLY A 137 -7.55 -17.52 10.55
N LEU A 138 -7.14 -16.98 9.41
CA LEU A 138 -7.13 -15.55 9.08
C LEU A 138 -8.54 -14.96 9.03
N ALA A 139 -9.56 -15.73 8.65
CA ALA A 139 -10.95 -15.29 8.67
C ALA A 139 -11.39 -14.94 10.10
N ASP A 140 -10.98 -15.74 11.09
CA ASP A 140 -11.21 -15.47 12.51
C ASP A 140 -10.45 -14.23 12.98
N THR A 141 -9.23 -14.03 12.45
CA THR A 141 -8.46 -12.81 12.73
C THR A 141 -9.19 -11.56 12.23
N PHE A 142 -9.77 -11.60 11.03
CA PHE A 142 -10.60 -10.50 10.50
C PHE A 142 -11.86 -10.30 11.36
N ASN A 143 -12.56 -11.39 11.70
CA ASN A 143 -13.76 -11.31 12.54
C ASN A 143 -13.45 -10.73 13.92
N ASN A 144 -12.29 -11.05 14.49
CA ASN A 144 -11.82 -10.48 15.75
C ASN A 144 -11.63 -8.96 15.64
N PHE A 145 -11.01 -8.46 14.57
CA PHE A 145 -10.92 -7.04 14.29
C PHE A 145 -12.31 -6.38 14.20
N ILE A 146 -13.27 -7.01 13.52
CA ILE A 146 -14.64 -6.49 13.43
C ILE A 146 -15.32 -6.44 14.79
N ASN A 147 -15.23 -7.50 15.59
CA ASN A 147 -15.82 -7.57 16.92
C ASN A 147 -15.23 -6.49 17.84
N GLN A 148 -13.91 -6.37 17.92
CA GLN A 148 -13.25 -5.32 18.71
C GLN A 148 -13.64 -3.92 18.23
N SER A 149 -13.75 -3.71 16.91
CA SER A 149 -14.22 -2.43 16.35
C SER A 149 -15.66 -2.10 16.75
N GLN A 150 -16.53 -3.11 16.81
CA GLN A 150 -17.92 -2.94 17.27
C GLN A 150 -17.99 -2.67 18.76
N GLU A 151 -17.20 -3.36 19.59
CA GLU A 151 -17.12 -3.12 21.03
C GLU A 151 -16.67 -1.69 21.35
N ILE A 152 -15.67 -1.16 20.64
CA ILE A 152 -15.23 0.25 20.76
C ILE A 152 -16.39 1.21 20.46
N LYS A 153 -17.10 0.97 19.35
CA LYS A 153 -18.26 1.79 18.94
C LYS A 153 -19.38 1.76 19.98
N LEU A 154 -19.71 0.56 20.48
CA LEU A 154 -20.74 0.37 21.50
C LEU A 154 -20.37 1.03 22.82
N GLY A 155 -19.10 0.91 23.25
CA GLY A 155 -18.60 1.54 24.47
C GLY A 155 -18.73 3.07 24.42
N ILE A 156 -18.35 3.69 23.29
CA ILE A 156 -18.49 5.14 23.09
C ILE A 156 -19.95 5.56 23.00
N ALA A 157 -20.78 4.82 22.27
CA ALA A 157 -22.21 5.11 22.17
C ALA A 157 -22.89 5.07 23.56
N LYS A 158 -22.50 4.12 24.42
CA LYS A 158 -22.96 4.04 25.81
C LYS A 158 -22.54 5.27 26.61
N ILE A 159 -21.28 5.69 26.53
CA ILE A 159 -20.77 6.91 27.19
C ILE A 159 -21.57 8.13 26.72
N ASN A 160 -21.76 8.29 25.42
CA ASN A 160 -22.48 9.44 24.86
C ASN A 160 -23.97 9.43 25.21
N THR A 161 -24.58 8.25 25.36
CA THR A 161 -25.95 8.12 25.88
C THR A 161 -26.03 8.61 27.32
N GLU A 162 -25.06 8.24 28.16
CA GLU A 162 -24.99 8.71 29.55
C GLU A 162 -24.81 10.23 29.62
N VAL A 163 -23.93 10.80 28.78
CA VAL A 163 -23.74 12.25 28.65
C VAL A 163 -25.04 12.95 28.26
N SER A 164 -25.79 12.39 27.30
CA SER A 164 -27.09 12.92 26.87
C SER A 164 -28.13 12.88 27.98
N ASN A 165 -28.20 11.77 28.73
CA ASN A 165 -29.11 11.62 29.86
C ASN A 165 -28.78 12.62 30.98
N GLN A 166 -27.51 12.74 31.33
CA GLN A 166 -27.03 13.72 32.29
C GLN A 166 -27.37 15.15 31.84
N SER A 167 -27.15 15.48 30.57
CA SER A 167 -27.49 16.79 30.01
C SER A 167 -28.97 17.10 30.12
N THR A 168 -29.82 16.12 29.82
CA THR A 168 -31.28 16.26 29.94
C THR A 168 -31.69 16.51 31.38
N LEU A 169 -31.14 15.75 32.34
CA LEU A 169 -31.43 15.92 33.76
C LEU A 169 -30.97 17.29 34.28
N THR A 170 -29.75 17.70 33.95
CA THR A 170 -29.19 19.02 34.28
C THR A 170 -30.06 20.14 33.72
N ASN A 171 -30.42 20.08 32.43
CA ASN A 171 -31.24 21.11 31.79
C ASN A 171 -32.64 21.19 32.41
N ASN A 172 -33.28 20.05 32.69
CA ASN A 172 -34.58 20.02 33.35
C ASN A 172 -34.51 20.61 34.77
N THR A 173 -33.43 20.32 35.51
CA THR A 173 -33.19 20.87 36.85
C THR A 173 -32.99 22.38 36.80
N LEU A 174 -32.15 22.88 35.87
CA LEU A 174 -31.94 24.30 35.67
C LEU A 174 -33.24 25.02 35.30
N ALA A 175 -34.02 24.47 34.37
CA ALA A 175 -35.31 25.04 33.98
C ALA A 175 -36.31 25.12 35.16
N ALA A 176 -36.33 24.09 36.02
CA ALA A 176 -37.16 24.11 37.23
C ALA A 176 -36.70 25.18 38.23
N ILE A 177 -35.39 25.32 38.45
CA ILE A 177 -34.82 26.36 39.31
C ILE A 177 -35.11 27.76 38.74
N ASP A 178 -34.91 27.97 37.44
CA ASP A 178 -35.20 29.24 36.77
C ASP A 178 -36.69 29.60 36.88
N THR A 179 -37.58 28.62 36.76
CA THR A 179 -39.02 28.83 36.99
C THR A 179 -39.29 29.29 38.42
N GLN A 180 -38.68 28.66 39.43
CA GLN A 180 -38.85 29.07 40.84
C GLN A 180 -38.28 30.46 41.11
N ILE A 181 -37.10 30.77 40.55
CA ILE A 181 -36.49 32.10 40.62
C ILE A 181 -37.42 33.16 40.03
N ASN A 182 -38.01 32.90 38.86
CA ASN A 182 -38.95 33.83 38.22
C ASN A 182 -40.20 34.05 39.06
N THR A 183 -40.77 32.98 39.65
CA THR A 183 -41.92 33.09 40.56
C THR A 183 -41.59 33.94 41.80
N ILE A 184 -40.45 33.71 42.44
CA ILE A 184 -40.05 34.48 43.63
C ILE A 184 -39.79 35.95 43.28
N ASN A 185 -39.13 36.23 42.15
CA ASN A 185 -38.92 37.60 41.68
C ASN A 185 -40.25 38.32 41.41
N GLN A 186 -41.22 37.62 40.83
CA GLN A 186 -42.56 38.17 40.64
C GLN A 186 -43.22 38.49 41.98
N GLN A 187 -43.18 37.58 42.96
CA GLN A 187 -43.73 37.82 44.30
C GLN A 187 -43.06 39.01 45.00
N ILE A 188 -41.74 39.15 44.91
CA ILE A 188 -41.01 40.31 45.44
C ILE A 188 -41.54 41.59 44.81
N SER A 189 -41.71 41.63 43.48
CA SER A 189 -42.27 42.79 42.77
C SER A 189 -43.70 43.10 43.24
N GLU A 190 -44.54 42.09 43.45
CA GLU A 190 -45.92 42.25 43.90
C GLU A 190 -45.99 42.83 45.32
N TYR A 191 -45.10 42.41 46.22
CA TYR A 191 -44.98 42.98 47.57
C TYR A 191 -44.36 44.38 47.56
N GLU A 192 -43.44 44.66 46.64
CA GLU A 192 -42.88 46.00 46.45
C GLU A 192 -43.95 47.01 46.00
N ASP A 193 -44.81 46.62 45.05
CA ASP A 193 -45.97 47.43 44.65
C ASP A 193 -46.91 47.71 45.84
N LEU A 194 -47.19 46.69 46.66
CA LEU A 194 -47.99 46.85 47.88
C LEU A 194 -47.33 47.82 48.85
N ARG A 195 -46.02 47.67 49.09
CA ARG A 195 -45.27 48.55 49.99
C ARG A 195 -45.32 50.00 49.51
N GLN A 196 -45.16 50.23 48.21
CA GLN A 196 -45.25 51.56 47.62
C GLN A 196 -46.66 52.13 47.70
N ALA A 197 -47.70 51.31 47.45
CA ALA A 197 -49.08 51.76 47.55
C ALA A 197 -49.43 52.22 48.99
N ILE A 198 -48.98 51.46 49.99
CA ILE A 198 -49.13 51.86 51.41
C ILE A 198 -48.35 53.15 51.71
N SER A 199 -47.09 53.23 51.27
CA SER A 199 -46.23 54.41 51.50
C SER A 199 -46.74 55.68 50.83
N ASN A 200 -47.39 55.57 49.68
CA ASN A 200 -47.90 56.69 48.88
C ASN A 200 -49.41 56.93 49.10
N HIS A 201 -50.05 56.18 50.00
CA HIS A 201 -51.50 56.21 50.24
C HIS A 201 -52.35 55.98 48.99
N ASN A 202 -51.88 55.13 48.08
CA ASN A 202 -52.66 54.70 46.93
C ASN A 202 -53.73 53.70 47.38
N THR A 203 -54.86 53.67 46.66
CA THR A 203 -55.99 52.78 46.98
C THR A 203 -56.08 51.54 46.10
N ILE A 204 -55.27 51.46 45.03
CA ILE A 204 -55.35 50.41 44.00
C ILE A 204 -53.94 49.96 43.65
N LEU A 205 -53.75 48.65 43.50
CA LEU A 205 -52.52 48.04 43.01
C LEU A 205 -52.55 47.85 41.47
N PRO A 206 -51.39 47.65 40.83
CA PRO A 206 -51.33 47.27 39.43
C PRO A 206 -52.21 46.05 39.11
N THR A 207 -52.83 46.05 37.92
CA THR A 207 -53.72 44.98 37.50
C THR A 207 -53.00 43.62 37.51
N GLY A 208 -53.59 42.64 38.20
CA GLY A 208 -53.01 41.30 38.34
C GLY A 208 -52.23 41.08 39.65
N ASN A 209 -51.97 42.13 40.43
CA ASN A 209 -51.36 41.98 41.76
C ASN A 209 -52.37 41.32 42.74
N PRO A 210 -52.03 40.20 43.39
CA PRO A 210 -52.96 39.44 44.23
C PRO A 210 -53.20 40.07 45.62
N HIS A 211 -52.46 41.12 45.99
CA HIS A 211 -52.45 41.66 47.36
C HIS A 211 -53.42 42.82 47.60
N GLN A 212 -54.40 43.03 46.73
CA GLN A 212 -55.38 44.11 46.87
C GLN A 212 -56.19 44.01 48.18
N ASP A 213 -56.52 42.79 48.62
CA ASP A 213 -57.24 42.59 49.89
C ASP A 213 -56.42 43.01 51.11
N ILE A 214 -55.09 42.82 51.05
CA ILE A 214 -54.17 43.27 52.10
C ILE A 214 -54.13 44.80 52.12
N LEU A 215 -54.08 45.45 50.95
CA LEU A 215 -54.16 46.91 50.84
C LEU A 215 -55.48 47.45 51.40
N ASN A 216 -56.61 46.83 51.04
CA ASN A 216 -57.93 47.22 51.53
C ASN A 216 -58.03 47.11 53.05
N ASN A 217 -57.43 46.06 53.64
CA ASN A 217 -57.36 45.88 55.08
C ASN A 217 -56.58 47.03 55.74
N TYR A 218 -55.39 47.36 55.22
CA TYR A 218 -54.61 48.52 55.68
C TYR A 218 -55.42 49.85 55.61
N LEU A 219 -56.12 50.09 54.50
CA LEU A 219 -56.94 51.30 54.31
C LEU A 219 -58.05 51.42 55.35
N SER A 220 -58.63 50.29 55.77
CA SER A 220 -59.67 50.29 56.81
C SER A 220 -59.12 50.59 58.20
N GLN A 221 -57.93 50.07 58.55
CA GLN A 221 -57.31 50.26 59.87
C GLN A 221 -56.65 51.64 60.03
N SER A 222 -56.23 52.26 58.93
CA SER A 222 -55.51 53.53 58.95
C SER A 222 -56.39 54.77 59.19
N GLN A 223 -57.71 54.60 59.34
CA GLN A 223 -58.65 55.69 59.63
C GLN A 223 -58.54 56.25 61.06
N GLU A 224 -57.95 55.50 62.01
CA GLU A 224 -57.86 55.89 63.43
C GLU A 224 -56.46 56.37 63.85
N GLU A 225 -55.39 55.69 63.42
CA GLU A 225 -53.99 56.11 63.60
C GLU A 225 -53.13 55.74 62.38
N GLN A 226 -52.79 56.74 61.57
CA GLN A 226 -52.27 56.53 60.21
C GLN A 226 -50.79 56.12 60.16
N THR A 227 -49.94 56.72 61.02
CA THR A 227 -48.49 56.53 60.97
C THR A 227 -48.01 55.23 61.62
N SER A 228 -48.54 54.88 62.80
CA SER A 228 -48.21 53.64 63.53
C SER A 228 -48.61 52.40 62.73
N THR A 229 -49.85 52.40 62.20
CA THR A 229 -50.40 51.34 61.35
C THR A 229 -49.60 51.14 60.06
N SER A 230 -49.21 52.23 59.38
CA SER A 230 -48.38 52.15 58.16
C SER A 230 -47.03 51.50 58.44
N ASN A 231 -46.35 51.91 59.51
CA ASN A 231 -45.05 51.34 59.88
C ASN A 231 -45.12 49.84 60.20
N GLN A 232 -46.21 49.39 60.82
CA GLN A 232 -46.41 47.97 61.13
C GLN A 232 -46.57 47.14 59.84
N PHE A 233 -47.44 47.57 58.91
CA PHE A 233 -47.63 46.89 57.63
C PHE A 233 -46.35 46.88 56.78
N ILE A 234 -45.66 48.02 56.69
CA ILE A 234 -44.39 48.12 55.95
C ILE A 234 -43.33 47.18 56.55
N SER A 235 -43.25 47.08 57.88
CA SER A 235 -42.33 46.16 58.56
C SER A 235 -42.63 44.70 58.21
N GLN A 236 -43.91 44.29 58.22
CA GLN A 236 -44.32 42.94 57.83
C GLN A 236 -44.00 42.64 56.37
N ILE A 237 -44.27 43.57 55.45
CA ILE A 237 -43.94 43.43 54.03
C ILE A 237 -42.43 43.27 53.85
N ASN A 238 -41.63 44.09 54.52
CA ASN A 238 -40.17 43.99 54.45
C ASN A 238 -39.66 42.63 54.99
N GLN A 239 -40.24 42.10 56.07
CA GLN A 239 -39.90 40.77 56.55
C GLN A 239 -40.24 39.68 55.52
N THR A 240 -41.39 39.79 54.83
CA THR A 240 -41.75 38.86 53.75
C THR A 240 -40.78 38.97 52.58
N ILE A 241 -40.46 40.18 52.12
CA ILE A 241 -39.48 40.41 51.05
C ILE A 241 -38.12 39.80 51.41
N SER A 242 -37.60 40.06 52.61
CA SER A 242 -36.32 39.49 53.04
C SER A 242 -36.32 37.94 53.10
N GLY A 243 -37.45 37.33 53.44
CA GLY A 243 -37.61 35.87 53.37
C GLY A 243 -37.59 35.33 51.94
N LEU A 244 -38.22 36.04 51.01
CA LEU A 244 -38.20 35.72 49.57
C LEU A 244 -36.79 35.90 48.98
N GLU A 245 -36.09 36.99 49.30
CA GLU A 245 -34.71 37.25 48.88
C GLU A 245 -33.74 36.17 49.40
N SER A 246 -33.94 35.71 50.64
CA SER A 246 -33.16 34.61 51.21
C SER A 246 -33.37 33.31 50.43
N SER A 247 -34.62 33.04 50.03
CA SER A 247 -34.96 31.87 49.20
C SER A 247 -34.35 31.97 47.80
N LEU A 248 -34.37 33.17 47.20
CA LEU A 248 -33.73 33.45 45.91
C LEU A 248 -32.22 33.25 45.95
N SER A 249 -31.57 33.65 47.04
CA SER A 249 -30.14 33.39 47.27
C SER A 249 -29.84 31.89 47.31
N GLY A 250 -30.66 31.12 48.02
CA GLY A 250 -30.56 29.66 48.07
C GLY A 250 -30.68 29.00 46.69
N LEU A 251 -31.67 29.41 45.90
CA LEU A 251 -31.86 28.92 44.53
C LEU A 251 -30.72 29.33 43.61
N SER A 252 -30.18 30.54 43.76
CA SER A 252 -29.03 31.01 42.97
C SER A 252 -27.79 30.16 43.22
N ILE A 253 -27.55 29.77 44.48
CA ILE A 253 -26.48 28.83 44.86
C ILE A 253 -26.74 27.46 44.24
N GLN A 254 -27.98 26.94 44.35
CA GLN A 254 -28.33 25.64 43.78
C GLN A 254 -28.16 25.63 42.24
N ARG A 255 -28.55 26.71 41.56
CA ARG A 255 -28.37 26.88 40.12
C ARG A 255 -26.89 26.83 39.74
N ALA A 256 -26.06 27.59 40.45
CA ALA A 256 -24.61 27.58 40.25
C ALA A 256 -23.99 26.20 40.54
N GLY A 257 -24.52 25.46 41.53
CA GLY A 257 -24.07 24.13 41.92
C GLY A 257 -24.51 22.98 41.01
N THR A 258 -25.47 23.21 40.09
CA THR A 258 -26.01 22.16 39.21
C THR A 258 -25.01 21.68 38.15
N GLY A 259 -23.92 22.43 37.93
CA GLY A 259 -22.78 22.04 37.10
C GLY A 259 -23.07 21.98 35.60
N SER A 260 -22.05 21.60 34.82
CA SER A 260 -22.13 21.38 33.38
C SER A 260 -21.99 19.89 33.04
N SER A 261 -22.62 19.47 31.95
CA SER A 261 -22.54 18.08 31.47
C SER A 261 -21.16 17.75 30.91
N ALA A 262 -20.78 16.47 31.01
CA ALA A 262 -19.58 15.97 30.36
C ALA A 262 -19.66 16.13 28.83
N THR A 263 -18.52 16.10 28.15
CA THR A 263 -18.45 16.24 26.70
C THR A 263 -18.63 14.90 25.99
N TYR A 264 -19.17 14.94 24.77
CA TYR A 264 -19.30 13.77 23.91
C TYR A 264 -17.92 13.24 23.47
N ASP A 265 -17.74 11.92 23.53
CA ASP A 265 -16.59 11.22 22.96
C ASP A 265 -16.85 10.96 21.45
N ASN A 266 -16.08 11.63 20.61
CA ASN A 266 -16.12 11.49 19.15
C ASN A 266 -14.92 10.70 18.58
N SER A 267 -14.15 10.02 19.44
CA SER A 267 -12.91 9.32 19.08
C SER A 267 -13.09 7.92 18.48
N SER A 268 -14.33 7.51 18.18
CA SER A 268 -14.63 6.15 17.72
C SER A 268 -13.89 5.77 16.45
N GLU A 269 -13.91 6.63 15.44
CA GLU A 269 -13.23 6.39 14.17
C GLU A 269 -11.71 6.31 14.37
N THR A 270 -11.14 7.23 15.14
CA THR A 270 -9.70 7.24 15.46
C THR A 270 -9.27 5.97 16.19
N LYS A 271 -10.05 5.50 17.19
CA LYS A 271 -9.73 4.27 17.93
C LYS A 271 -9.82 3.02 17.06
N VAL A 272 -10.79 2.96 16.15
CA VAL A 272 -10.91 1.87 15.17
C VAL A 272 -9.75 1.91 14.16
N GLU A 273 -9.29 3.09 13.75
CA GLU A 273 -8.13 3.22 12.86
C GLU A 273 -6.82 2.76 13.53
N VAL A 274 -6.63 3.11 14.80
CA VAL A 274 -5.49 2.61 15.60
C VAL A 274 -5.54 1.09 15.68
N LEU A 275 -6.71 0.51 15.96
CA LEU A 275 -6.90 -0.94 15.98
C LEU A 275 -6.57 -1.57 14.61
N ARG A 276 -7.08 -1.00 13.51
CA ARG A 276 -6.77 -1.49 12.16
C ARG A 276 -5.28 -1.47 11.87
N THR A 277 -4.61 -0.39 12.25
CA THR A 277 -3.16 -0.23 12.12
C THR A 277 -2.41 -1.32 12.87
N GLN A 278 -2.83 -1.66 14.09
CA GLN A 278 -2.23 -2.75 14.87
C GLN A 278 -2.36 -4.11 14.17
N PHE A 279 -3.55 -4.45 13.66
CA PHE A 279 -3.77 -5.68 12.92
C PHE A 279 -2.94 -5.73 11.62
N LEU A 280 -2.86 -4.61 10.89
CA LEU A 280 -2.05 -4.49 9.67
C LEU A 280 -0.55 -4.64 9.95
N GLN A 281 -0.06 -4.09 11.06
CA GLN A 281 1.33 -4.25 11.49
C GLN A 281 1.63 -5.72 11.83
N ASN A 282 0.75 -6.39 12.57
CA ASN A 282 0.91 -7.79 12.89
C ASN A 282 0.94 -8.67 11.64
N ALA A 283 -0.02 -8.49 10.71
CA ALA A 283 -0.03 -9.21 9.45
C ALA A 283 1.22 -8.95 8.59
N SER A 284 1.76 -7.71 8.63
CA SER A 284 2.99 -7.37 7.91
C SER A 284 4.23 -8.02 8.52
N GLN A 285 4.30 -8.14 9.84
CA GLN A 285 5.36 -8.87 10.52
C GLN A 285 5.32 -10.37 10.19
N GLN A 286 4.14 -10.98 10.18
CA GLN A 286 3.97 -12.38 9.77
C GLN A 286 4.41 -12.61 8.31
N LEU A 287 4.03 -11.70 7.39
CA LEU A 287 4.48 -11.75 6.00
C LEU A 287 6.00 -11.70 5.89
N SER A 288 6.66 -10.80 6.62
CA SER A 288 8.13 -10.71 6.61
C SER A 288 8.79 -12.01 7.07
N THR A 289 8.23 -12.68 8.07
CA THR A 289 8.73 -13.99 8.54
C THR A 289 8.56 -15.06 7.47
N ILE A 290 7.38 -15.13 6.85
CA ILE A 290 7.09 -16.10 5.78
C ILE A 290 7.98 -15.86 4.56
N ASP A 291 8.21 -14.61 4.16
CA ASP A 291 9.09 -14.28 3.05
C ASP A 291 10.54 -14.72 3.30
N SER A 292 11.02 -14.57 4.54
CA SER A 292 12.33 -15.08 4.95
C SER A 292 12.38 -16.62 4.86
N GLN A 293 11.36 -17.32 5.38
CA GLN A 293 11.29 -18.79 5.35
C GLN A 293 11.19 -19.33 3.91
N ILE A 294 10.41 -18.68 3.05
CA ILE A 294 10.31 -19.01 1.61
C ILE A 294 11.68 -18.85 0.95
N THR A 295 12.40 -17.77 1.25
CA THR A 295 13.73 -17.51 0.68
C THR A 295 14.74 -18.58 1.12
N GLU A 296 14.74 -18.94 2.40
CA GLU A 296 15.61 -19.99 2.94
C GLU A 296 15.30 -21.37 2.34
N LEU A 297 14.03 -21.77 2.28
CA LEU A 297 13.60 -23.04 1.68
C LEU A 297 13.96 -23.13 0.19
N LYS A 298 13.83 -22.03 -0.55
CA LYS A 298 14.27 -21.96 -1.96
C LYS A 298 15.78 -22.15 -2.07
N ALA A 299 16.57 -21.49 -1.23
CA ALA A 299 18.03 -21.65 -1.23
C ALA A 299 18.45 -23.09 -0.89
N GLN A 300 17.78 -23.74 0.07
CA GLN A 300 18.01 -25.15 0.41
C GLN A 300 17.67 -26.08 -0.76
N LEU A 301 16.55 -25.86 -1.44
CA LEU A 301 16.16 -26.63 -2.63
C LEU A 301 17.15 -26.44 -3.79
N GLU A 302 17.66 -25.22 -3.99
CA GLU A 302 18.69 -24.95 -5.00
C GLU A 302 20.00 -25.65 -4.69
N GLN A 303 20.53 -25.52 -3.46
CA GLN A 303 21.77 -26.19 -3.04
C GLN A 303 21.67 -27.72 -3.12
N ALA A 304 20.50 -28.29 -2.83
CA ALA A 304 20.23 -29.72 -2.92
C ALA A 304 20.06 -30.25 -4.36
N SER A 305 19.83 -29.36 -5.33
CA SER A 305 19.61 -29.70 -6.74
C SER A 305 20.87 -29.61 -7.61
N VAL A 306 21.94 -29.02 -7.08
CA VAL A 306 23.26 -28.88 -7.71
C VAL A 306 24.12 -30.10 -7.39
#